data_AF-A0A368R0R3-F1
#
_entry.id   AF-A0A368R0R3-F1
#
_cell.length_a   1.000
_cell.length_b   1.000
_cell.length_c   1.000
_cell.angle_alpha   90.00
_cell.angle_beta   90.00
_cell.angle_gamma   90.00
#
_symmetry.space_group_name_H-M   'P 1'
#
loop_
_entity.id
_entity.type
_entity.pdbx_description
1 polymer ?
#
loop_
_entity_poly.entity_id
_entity_poly.type
_entity_poly.pdbx_seq_one_letter_code
_entity_poly.pdbx_strand_id
1 'polypeptide(L)'
;MSGDDDVGMPAGAPIPPWADLEPSLVSTIADCCALKDYASCRAVCAAWRSALPPPLSRPLAVLPADDAASLPVSLAACPLYVRRWSRLLLHRPGGTVGAAARCRCVGASRDGWVALVAGDAAAPAGPMLFNPFTGEEIPLDESLYQPAHGQLAPKIVFAPNPTRRDFTAASLIRPDMVAVQRAADGCSYSEDTGPLLDGVILVDIAYGDNGKVYCLAWDGEVHVLHLTRRHRVFRQMPPMEVGPLLKLPIGADAFPPPYDVISEYTDGKNLVLCEGGLYQVWRRSSGSGSVTVDAPPGGAARWIHIFEGDVFVLRYDPGNWPGSCWVVADAKDLRGNAVFVGMNDAAVVRGEGVSANSVYHWDGPRGGDGDYEAVVYNVATRASVRWPVVSTGGVSCPVWYFLPAAGGSQRVG
;
A
#
# COMPACT_ATOMS: atom_id res chain seq x y z
N MET A 1 52.26 -49.47 38.19
CA MET A 1 52.64 -48.10 37.81
C MET A 1 51.96 -47.83 36.47
N SER A 2 50.63 -47.73 36.36
CA SER A 2 49.70 -46.68 36.83
C SER A 2 50.06 -45.29 36.34
N GLY A 3 49.26 -44.77 35.41
CA GLY A 3 49.28 -43.40 34.91
C GLY A 3 48.26 -43.23 33.78
N ASP A 4 46.98 -43.44 34.08
CA ASP A 4 45.87 -42.96 33.25
C ASP A 4 45.60 -41.50 33.64
N ASP A 5 45.93 -40.58 32.72
CA ASP A 5 45.50 -39.18 32.79
C ASP A 5 44.12 -39.07 32.11
N ASP A 6 43.07 -39.28 32.90
CA ASP A 6 41.70 -38.96 32.52
C ASP A 6 41.49 -37.45 32.67
N VAL A 7 41.73 -36.70 31.58
CA VAL A 7 41.38 -35.29 31.48
C VAL A 7 39.87 -35.18 31.32
N GLY A 8 39.17 -35.13 32.46
CA GLY A 8 37.75 -34.85 32.53
C GLY A 8 37.42 -33.53 31.83
N MET A 9 36.71 -33.62 30.70
CA MET A 9 36.04 -32.47 30.10
C MET A 9 35.03 -31.91 31.11
N PRO A 10 35.00 -30.59 31.35
CA PRO A 10 33.97 -30.01 32.21
C PRO A 10 32.60 -30.30 31.59
N ALA A 11 31.72 -30.91 32.37
CA ALA A 11 30.33 -31.12 31.99
C ALA A 11 29.74 -29.78 31.55
N GLY A 12 29.42 -29.69 30.25
CA GLY A 12 28.88 -28.48 29.65
C GLY A 12 27.68 -28.00 30.45
N ALA A 13 27.64 -26.70 30.73
CA ALA A 13 26.51 -26.07 31.40
C ALA A 13 25.19 -26.53 30.75
N PRO A 14 24.15 -26.86 31.55
CA PRO A 14 22.88 -27.31 31.00
C PRO A 14 22.37 -26.27 30.02
N ILE A 15 22.08 -26.70 28.79
CA ILE A 15 21.54 -25.83 27.74
C ILE A 15 20.24 -25.23 28.30
N PRO A 16 20.12 -23.90 28.42
CA PRO A 16 18.91 -23.29 28.93
C PRO A 16 17.73 -23.72 28.06
N PRO A 17 16.56 -24.01 28.66
CA PRO A 17 15.35 -24.30 27.91
C PRO A 17 15.09 -23.24 26.85
N TRP A 18 14.67 -23.63 25.65
CA TRP A 18 14.30 -22.69 24.58
C TRP A 18 13.23 -21.66 25.00
N ALA A 19 12.47 -21.96 26.06
CA ALA A 19 11.50 -21.05 26.67
C ALA A 19 12.15 -19.86 27.41
N ASP A 20 13.40 -19.99 27.84
CA ASP A 20 14.15 -19.00 28.63
C ASP A 20 15.07 -18.12 27.75
N LEU A 21 14.94 -18.23 26.43
CA LEU A 21 15.62 -17.32 25.50
C LEU A 21 15.20 -15.88 25.74
N GLU A 22 16.18 -14.98 25.74
CA GLU A 22 15.95 -13.54 25.76
C GLU A 22 15.00 -13.11 24.63
N PRO A 23 14.01 -12.23 24.89
CA PRO A 23 13.03 -11.81 23.89
C PRO A 23 13.64 -11.27 22.59
N SER A 24 14.82 -10.63 22.66
CA SER A 24 15.56 -10.15 21.49
C SER A 24 16.08 -11.28 20.60
N LEU A 25 16.51 -12.40 21.19
CA LEU A 25 16.95 -13.59 20.46
C LEU A 25 15.76 -14.32 19.84
N VAL A 26 14.66 -14.45 20.58
CA VAL A 26 13.40 -15.02 20.04
C VAL A 26 12.91 -14.20 18.84
N SER A 27 12.95 -12.87 18.93
CA SER A 27 12.64 -11.98 17.80
C SER A 27 13.57 -12.24 16.61
N THR A 28 14.88 -12.30 16.84
CA THR A 28 15.87 -12.52 15.78
C THR A 28 15.68 -13.88 15.08
N ILE A 29 15.32 -14.93 15.84
CA ILE A 29 15.03 -16.25 15.28
C ILE A 29 13.76 -16.20 14.43
N ALA A 30 12.68 -15.61 14.95
CA ALA A 30 11.42 -15.50 14.24
C ALA A 30 11.52 -14.62 12.98
N ASP A 31 12.43 -13.64 12.98
CA ASP A 31 12.73 -12.80 11.82
C ASP A 31 13.32 -13.61 10.65
N CYS A 32 13.96 -14.75 10.93
CA CYS A 32 14.48 -15.66 9.90
C CYS A 32 13.44 -16.65 9.37
N CYS A 33 12.24 -16.70 9.97
CA CYS A 33 11.19 -17.63 9.59
C CYS A 33 10.32 -17.08 8.46
N ALA A 34 9.73 -17.95 7.64
CA ALA A 34 8.69 -17.53 6.71
C ALA A 34 7.46 -17.04 7.50
N LEU A 35 6.65 -16.18 6.89
CA LEU A 35 5.48 -15.59 7.54
C LEU A 35 4.50 -16.62 8.13
N LYS A 36 4.31 -17.75 7.42
CA LYS A 36 3.52 -18.89 7.91
C LYS A 36 4.10 -19.52 9.19
N ASP A 37 5.42 -19.57 9.29
CA ASP A 37 6.16 -20.18 10.40
C ASP A 37 6.24 -19.23 11.60
N TYR A 38 6.18 -17.90 11.35
CA TYR A 38 6.09 -16.89 12.40
C TYR A 38 4.87 -17.09 13.30
N ALA A 39 3.72 -17.42 12.72
CA ALA A 39 2.52 -17.77 13.49
C ALA A 39 2.75 -19.01 14.37
N SER A 40 3.48 -20.00 13.84
CA SER A 40 3.89 -21.20 14.59
C SER A 40 4.86 -20.87 15.71
N CYS A 41 5.83 -19.97 15.51
CA CYS A 41 6.74 -19.49 16.56
C CYS A 41 5.98 -18.88 17.74
N ARG A 42 4.90 -18.13 17.48
CA ARG A 42 4.04 -17.59 18.54
C ARG A 42 3.20 -18.62 19.28
N ALA A 43 2.98 -19.78 18.67
CA ALA A 43 2.22 -20.85 19.28
C ALA A 43 3.08 -21.70 20.24
N VAL A 44 4.41 -21.63 20.16
CA VAL A 44 5.38 -22.47 20.92
C VAL A 44 5.11 -22.43 22.43
N CYS A 45 5.13 -21.25 23.04
CA CYS A 45 4.86 -21.08 24.47
C CYS A 45 4.41 -19.65 24.80
N ALA A 46 3.98 -19.41 26.04
CA ALA A 46 3.57 -18.08 26.49
C ALA A 46 4.70 -17.04 26.40
N ALA A 47 5.94 -17.42 26.75
CA ALA A 47 7.11 -16.54 26.68
C ALA A 47 7.42 -16.10 25.23
N TRP A 48 7.40 -17.04 24.28
CA TRP A 48 7.55 -16.73 22.86
C TRP A 48 6.37 -15.91 22.33
N ARG A 49 5.15 -16.22 22.74
CA ARG A 49 3.95 -15.44 22.39
C ARG A 49 3.98 -14.00 22.91
N SER A 50 4.60 -13.77 24.07
CA SER A 50 4.81 -12.42 24.63
C SER A 50 5.99 -11.69 23.98
N ALA A 51 7.05 -12.40 23.62
CA ALA A 51 8.21 -11.83 22.94
C ALA A 51 7.91 -11.48 21.47
N LEU A 52 7.04 -12.27 20.83
CA LEU A 52 6.65 -12.14 19.44
C LEU A 52 5.28 -11.47 19.30
N PRO A 53 5.19 -10.29 18.67
CA PRO A 53 3.96 -9.55 18.55
C PRO A 53 2.89 -10.34 17.82
N PRO A 54 1.61 -10.11 18.15
CA PRO A 54 0.50 -10.64 17.38
C PRO A 54 0.71 -10.42 15.86
N PRO A 55 0.53 -11.45 15.02
CA PRO A 55 0.53 -11.35 13.56
C PRO A 55 -0.77 -10.69 13.07
N LEU A 56 -1.59 -10.21 14.00
CA LEU A 56 -2.82 -9.52 13.71
C LEU A 56 -2.53 -8.04 13.89
N SER A 57 -2.91 -7.25 12.88
CA SER A 57 -2.95 -5.79 12.90
C SER A 57 -1.60 -5.05 12.85
N ARG A 58 -0.69 -5.39 11.92
CA ARG A 58 0.47 -4.52 11.65
C ARG A 58 0.73 -4.30 10.16
N PRO A 59 1.07 -3.06 9.75
CA PRO A 59 1.62 -2.78 8.43
C PRO A 59 2.99 -3.45 8.29
N LEU A 60 3.16 -4.26 7.26
CA LEU A 60 4.45 -4.73 6.79
C LEU A 60 4.82 -3.89 5.56
N ALA A 61 6.09 -3.63 5.33
CA ALA A 61 6.57 -3.10 4.07
C ALA A 61 6.99 -4.27 3.21
N VAL A 62 6.45 -4.40 2.00
CA VAL A 62 7.01 -5.36 1.05
C VAL A 62 8.23 -4.73 0.42
N LEU A 63 9.36 -5.44 0.48
CA LEU A 63 10.60 -5.06 -0.17
C LEU A 63 10.78 -5.89 -1.44
N PRO A 64 11.17 -5.27 -2.56
CA PRO A 64 11.53 -6.03 -3.75
C PRO A 64 12.75 -6.93 -3.48
N ALA A 65 12.91 -7.94 -4.32
CA ALA A 65 14.12 -8.77 -4.31
C ALA A 65 15.35 -7.90 -4.62
N ASP A 66 16.44 -8.09 -3.86
CA ASP A 66 17.69 -7.36 -4.05
C ASP A 66 18.43 -7.92 -5.28
N ASP A 67 18.81 -7.02 -6.20
CA ASP A 67 19.53 -7.28 -7.44
C ASP A 67 20.87 -7.98 -7.24
N ALA A 68 21.56 -7.69 -6.13
CA ALA A 68 22.90 -8.21 -5.90
C ALA A 68 22.91 -9.63 -5.32
N ALA A 69 21.80 -10.06 -4.70
CA ALA A 69 21.82 -11.21 -3.78
C ALA A 69 20.98 -12.41 -4.22
N SER A 70 20.24 -12.36 -5.34
CA SER A 70 19.38 -13.48 -5.78
C SER A 70 18.39 -13.98 -4.69
N LEU A 71 18.04 -13.08 -3.77
CA LEU A 71 17.14 -13.36 -2.65
C LEU A 71 15.67 -13.25 -3.10
N PRO A 72 14.75 -14.05 -2.54
CA PRO A 72 13.33 -13.96 -2.87
C PRO A 72 12.71 -12.61 -2.43
N VAL A 73 11.53 -12.29 -2.97
CA VAL A 73 10.69 -11.18 -2.46
C VAL A 73 10.61 -11.31 -0.95
N SER A 74 10.82 -10.20 -0.25
CA SER A 74 10.89 -10.21 1.20
C SER A 74 9.91 -9.21 1.77
N LEU A 75 9.26 -9.55 2.88
CA LEU A 75 8.55 -8.57 3.68
C LEU A 75 9.53 -8.02 4.69
N ALA A 76 9.68 -6.71 4.76
CA ALA A 76 10.18 -6.09 5.96
C ALA A 76 9.00 -5.91 6.93
N ALA A 77 9.08 -6.58 8.07
CA ALA A 77 8.21 -6.32 9.20
C ALA A 77 8.86 -5.26 10.07
N CYS A 78 8.15 -4.19 10.44
CA CYS A 78 8.59 -3.33 11.54
C CYS A 78 7.69 -3.57 12.75
N PRO A 79 8.10 -4.41 13.71
CA PRO A 79 7.42 -4.48 14.98
C PRO A 79 7.46 -3.11 15.66
N LEU A 80 6.27 -2.56 15.92
CA LEU A 80 6.04 -1.20 16.45
C LEU A 80 6.83 -0.85 17.72
N TYR A 81 7.16 -1.87 18.53
CA TYR A 81 7.91 -1.72 19.78
C TYR A 81 9.43 -1.84 19.62
N VAL A 82 9.91 -2.53 18.57
CA VAL A 82 11.35 -2.69 18.29
C VAL A 82 11.86 -1.57 17.39
N ARG A 83 10.97 -0.94 16.60
CA ARG A 83 11.31 0.09 15.59
C ARG A 83 12.45 -0.35 14.66
N ARG A 84 12.55 -1.65 14.42
CA ARG A 84 13.58 -2.27 13.58
C ARG A 84 12.88 -3.07 12.50
N TRP A 85 13.40 -2.98 11.28
CA TRP A 85 12.92 -3.81 10.18
C TRP A 85 13.54 -5.19 10.25
N SER A 86 12.70 -6.20 10.12
CA SER A 86 13.06 -7.61 10.09
C SER A 86 12.62 -8.21 8.76
N ARG A 87 13.55 -8.85 8.04
CA ARG A 87 13.33 -9.36 6.68
C ARG A 87 12.74 -10.78 6.74
N LEU A 88 11.44 -10.89 6.56
CA LEU A 88 10.74 -12.16 6.36
C LEU A 88 10.87 -12.59 4.90
N LEU A 89 11.40 -13.79 4.68
CA LEU A 89 11.48 -14.39 3.35
C LEU A 89 10.09 -14.90 2.95
N LEU A 90 9.63 -14.53 1.76
CA LEU A 90 8.39 -15.09 1.20
C LEU A 90 8.68 -16.42 0.51
N HIS A 91 7.67 -17.29 0.50
CA HIS A 91 7.70 -18.45 -0.38
C HIS A 91 7.80 -17.96 -1.82
N ARG A 92 8.70 -18.56 -2.60
CA ARG A 92 8.87 -18.21 -4.00
C ARG A 92 7.58 -18.55 -4.75
N PRO A 93 7.06 -17.64 -5.60
CA PRO A 93 5.97 -17.99 -6.48
C PRO A 93 6.35 -19.20 -7.34
N GLY A 94 5.50 -20.22 -7.36
CA GLY A 94 5.74 -21.50 -8.00
C GLY A 94 5.28 -21.50 -9.46
N GLY A 95 6.22 -21.52 -10.40
CA GLY A 95 6.00 -22.04 -11.76
C GLY A 95 5.99 -21.04 -12.91
N THR A 96 5.79 -19.74 -12.69
CA THR A 96 5.86 -18.70 -13.75
C THR A 96 6.94 -17.65 -13.50
N VAL A 97 7.32 -17.40 -12.24
CA VAL A 97 8.40 -16.49 -11.89
C VAL A 97 9.72 -17.27 -11.88
N GLY A 98 10.46 -17.17 -12.99
CA GLY A 98 11.74 -17.84 -13.15
C GLY A 98 12.72 -17.56 -12.00
N ALA A 99 13.65 -18.49 -11.77
CA ALA A 99 14.55 -18.51 -10.62
C ALA A 99 15.55 -17.34 -10.51
N ALA A 100 15.50 -16.37 -11.43
CA ALA A 100 16.38 -15.19 -11.49
C ALA A 100 15.62 -13.88 -11.78
N ALA A 101 14.29 -13.88 -11.83
CA ALA A 101 13.53 -12.71 -12.24
C ALA A 101 13.35 -11.70 -11.09
N ARG A 102 13.79 -10.45 -11.32
CA ARG A 102 13.47 -9.29 -10.48
C ARG A 102 11.97 -9.23 -10.23
N CYS A 103 11.54 -9.03 -8.98
CA CYS A 103 10.13 -8.93 -8.63
C CYS A 103 9.83 -7.55 -8.05
N ARG A 104 8.83 -6.87 -8.61
CA ARG A 104 8.33 -5.57 -8.15
C ARG A 104 6.94 -5.71 -7.57
N CYS A 105 6.68 -4.97 -6.50
CA CYS A 105 5.37 -4.87 -5.91
C CYS A 105 4.65 -3.66 -6.51
N VAL A 106 3.50 -3.90 -7.11
CA VAL A 106 2.71 -2.89 -7.84
C VAL A 106 1.34 -2.68 -7.20
N GLY A 107 1.07 -3.35 -6.10
CA GLY A 107 -0.20 -3.30 -5.40
C GLY A 107 -0.18 -4.16 -4.14
N ALA A 108 -1.02 -3.81 -3.19
CA ALA A 108 -1.33 -4.67 -2.04
C ALA A 108 -2.72 -4.33 -1.54
N SER A 109 -3.38 -5.33 -0.96
CA SER A 109 -4.69 -5.17 -0.34
C SER A 109 -4.60 -5.30 1.18
N ARG A 110 -5.69 -4.88 1.82
CA ARG A 110 -5.87 -4.95 3.27
C ARG A 110 -6.11 -6.36 3.83
N ASP A 111 -6.33 -7.36 2.97
CA ASP A 111 -6.71 -8.73 3.32
C ASP A 111 -5.60 -9.76 3.05
N GLY A 112 -4.36 -9.31 2.86
CA GLY A 112 -3.21 -10.21 2.79
C GLY A 112 -2.84 -10.68 1.40
N TRP A 113 -3.15 -9.89 0.38
CA TRP A 113 -2.71 -10.15 -0.99
C TRP A 113 -1.79 -9.03 -1.48
N VAL A 114 -0.86 -9.40 -2.35
CA VAL A 114 0.06 -8.49 -3.04
C VAL A 114 -0.06 -8.68 -4.55
N ALA A 115 0.02 -7.60 -5.31
CA ALA A 115 0.20 -7.64 -6.74
C ALA A 115 1.69 -7.56 -7.05
N LEU A 116 2.20 -8.60 -7.74
CA LEU A 116 3.59 -8.76 -8.09
C LEU A 116 3.76 -8.76 -9.61
N VAL A 117 4.86 -8.21 -10.07
CA VAL A 117 5.33 -8.35 -11.45
C VAL A 117 6.74 -8.90 -11.41
N ALA A 118 6.99 -9.97 -12.15
CA ALA A 118 8.31 -10.55 -12.30
C ALA A 118 8.94 -10.11 -13.63
N GLY A 119 10.27 -10.09 -13.70
CA GLY A 119 11.03 -9.82 -14.92
C GLY A 119 11.74 -8.47 -14.94
N ASP A 120 12.56 -8.27 -15.97
CA ASP A 120 13.25 -6.99 -16.20
C ASP A 120 12.27 -5.93 -16.73
N ALA A 121 12.56 -4.65 -16.53
CA ALA A 121 11.74 -3.54 -17.03
C ALA A 121 11.52 -3.61 -18.55
N ALA A 122 12.46 -4.22 -19.28
CA ALA A 122 12.40 -4.41 -20.72
C ALA A 122 11.54 -5.61 -21.18
N ALA A 123 11.25 -6.58 -20.30
CA ALA A 123 10.48 -7.79 -20.62
C ALA A 123 9.81 -8.37 -19.35
N PRO A 124 8.74 -7.74 -18.84
CA PRO A 124 8.03 -8.24 -17.68
C PRO A 124 7.29 -9.55 -18.01
N ALA A 125 7.34 -10.52 -17.11
CA ALA A 125 6.32 -11.54 -17.02
C ALA A 125 5.03 -10.88 -16.51
N GLY A 126 3.88 -11.32 -17.01
CA GLY A 126 2.58 -10.73 -16.66
C GLY A 126 2.35 -10.59 -15.15
N PRO A 127 1.52 -9.62 -14.72
CA PRO A 127 1.24 -9.39 -13.31
C PRO A 127 0.54 -10.59 -12.67
N MET A 128 0.64 -10.73 -11.35
CA MET A 128 -0.10 -11.74 -10.59
C MET A 128 -0.50 -11.23 -9.20
N LEU A 129 -1.58 -11.77 -8.66
CA LEU A 129 -1.90 -11.66 -7.24
C LEU A 129 -1.31 -12.86 -6.51
N PHE A 130 -0.62 -12.58 -5.42
CA PHE A 130 0.00 -13.58 -4.56
C PHE A 130 -0.48 -13.37 -3.13
N ASN A 131 -0.79 -14.46 -2.44
CA ASN A 131 -1.06 -14.45 -1.01
C ASN A 131 0.16 -15.00 -0.25
N PRO A 132 0.96 -14.14 0.39
CA PRO A 132 2.13 -14.53 1.18
C PRO A 132 1.87 -15.55 2.30
N PHE A 133 0.63 -15.59 2.81
CA PHE A 133 0.26 -16.43 3.94
C PHE A 133 -0.15 -17.83 3.49
N THR A 134 -0.93 -17.94 2.41
CA THR A 134 -1.43 -19.22 1.88
C THR A 134 -0.56 -19.80 0.77
N GLY A 135 0.25 -18.98 0.11
CA GLY A 135 0.99 -19.34 -1.10
C GLY A 135 0.10 -19.40 -2.35
N GLU A 136 -1.14 -18.92 -2.29
CA GLU A 136 -2.05 -18.92 -3.43
C GLU A 136 -1.64 -17.87 -4.47
N GLU A 137 -1.78 -18.25 -5.75
CA GLU A 137 -1.44 -17.42 -6.91
C GLU A 137 -2.61 -17.32 -7.87
N ILE A 138 -2.89 -16.09 -8.32
CA ILE A 138 -3.90 -15.77 -9.33
C ILE A 138 -3.20 -14.95 -10.43
N PRO A 139 -3.01 -15.52 -11.64
CA PRO A 139 -2.42 -14.78 -12.75
C PRO A 139 -3.36 -13.65 -13.19
N LEU A 140 -2.77 -12.49 -13.47
CA LEU A 140 -3.45 -11.36 -14.07
C LEU A 140 -3.07 -11.26 -15.54
N ASP A 141 -3.91 -10.60 -16.33
CA ASP A 141 -3.66 -10.39 -17.75
C ASP A 141 -2.52 -9.39 -17.97
N GLU A 142 -1.68 -9.63 -18.98
CA GLU A 142 -0.55 -8.74 -19.32
C GLU A 142 -0.99 -7.32 -19.65
N SER A 143 -2.23 -7.13 -20.11
CA SER A 143 -2.80 -5.80 -20.31
C SER A 143 -2.80 -4.94 -19.06
N LEU A 144 -2.87 -5.52 -17.85
CA LEU A 144 -2.83 -4.76 -16.59
C LEU A 144 -1.45 -4.20 -16.25
N TYR A 145 -0.39 -4.54 -17.00
CA TYR A 145 0.95 -4.03 -16.72
C TYR A 145 1.74 -3.78 -18.01
N GLN A 146 1.70 -2.53 -18.48
CA GLN A 146 2.44 -2.07 -19.67
C GLN A 146 3.26 -0.82 -19.30
N PRO A 147 4.42 -0.99 -18.64
CA PRO A 147 5.24 0.14 -18.25
C PRO A 147 5.79 0.84 -19.50
N ALA A 148 5.52 2.14 -19.64
CA ALA A 148 6.20 2.97 -20.64
C ALA A 148 7.58 3.40 -20.11
N HIS A 149 8.55 3.51 -21.02
CA HIS A 149 9.91 3.94 -20.65
C HIS A 149 9.88 5.33 -20.00
N GLY A 150 10.47 5.46 -18.81
CA GLY A 150 10.56 6.73 -18.07
C GLY A 150 9.29 7.17 -17.33
N GLN A 151 8.25 6.32 -17.26
CA GLN A 151 7.04 6.60 -16.46
C GLN A 151 7.07 5.87 -15.10
N LEU A 152 6.30 6.38 -14.14
CA LEU A 152 6.07 5.74 -12.84
C LEU A 152 5.50 4.32 -13.05
N ALA A 153 5.90 3.39 -12.19
CA ALA A 153 5.39 2.02 -12.25
C ALA A 153 3.87 2.01 -12.08
N PRO A 154 3.13 1.23 -12.89
CA PRO A 154 1.69 1.07 -12.75
C PRO A 154 1.29 0.67 -11.32
N LYS A 155 0.18 1.23 -10.83
CA LYS A 155 -0.45 0.83 -9.58
C LYS A 155 -1.65 -0.07 -9.86
N ILE A 156 -1.70 -1.23 -9.21
CA ILE A 156 -2.80 -2.21 -9.29
C ILE A 156 -3.57 -2.22 -7.96
N VAL A 157 -4.86 -1.93 -8.02
CA VAL A 157 -5.81 -2.12 -6.92
C VAL A 157 -6.79 -3.23 -7.28
N PHE A 158 -7.30 -3.94 -6.29
CA PHE A 158 -8.13 -5.11 -6.54
C PHE A 158 -9.10 -5.37 -5.39
N ALA A 159 -10.18 -6.07 -5.71
CA ALA A 159 -11.21 -6.44 -4.78
C ALA A 159 -10.66 -7.29 -3.63
N PRO A 160 -11.18 -7.14 -2.40
CA PRO A 160 -10.76 -7.96 -1.28
C PRO A 160 -11.18 -9.41 -1.47
N ASN A 161 -10.35 -10.33 -0.98
CA ASN A 161 -10.46 -11.78 -1.04
C ASN A 161 -10.63 -12.32 -2.47
N PRO A 162 -9.70 -12.01 -3.40
CA PRO A 162 -9.78 -12.51 -4.75
C PRO A 162 -9.68 -14.04 -4.78
N THR A 163 -10.42 -14.67 -5.69
CA THR A 163 -10.29 -16.10 -6.00
C THR A 163 -10.05 -16.26 -7.49
N ARG A 164 -9.48 -17.38 -7.93
CA ARG A 164 -9.28 -17.65 -9.38
C ARG A 164 -10.55 -17.57 -10.24
N ARG A 165 -11.73 -17.72 -9.64
CA ARG A 165 -13.02 -17.72 -10.36
C ARG A 165 -13.81 -16.42 -10.20
N ASP A 166 -13.44 -15.59 -9.22
CA ASP A 166 -14.14 -14.36 -8.88
C ASP A 166 -13.12 -13.36 -8.32
N PHE A 167 -12.75 -12.39 -9.16
CA PHE A 167 -11.90 -11.28 -8.76
C PHE A 167 -12.14 -10.07 -9.67
N THR A 168 -11.77 -8.89 -9.18
CA THR A 168 -11.69 -7.66 -9.97
C THR A 168 -10.39 -6.98 -9.66
N ALA A 169 -9.61 -6.64 -10.68
CA ALA A 169 -8.37 -5.88 -10.57
C ALA A 169 -8.44 -4.70 -11.54
N ALA A 170 -7.98 -3.54 -11.10
CA ALA A 170 -7.85 -2.33 -11.90
C ALA A 170 -6.41 -1.82 -11.81
N SER A 171 -5.85 -1.42 -12.94
CA SER A 171 -4.48 -0.95 -13.03
C SER A 171 -4.44 0.42 -13.67
N LEU A 172 -3.74 1.37 -13.03
CA LEU A 172 -3.35 2.63 -13.64
C LEU A 172 -2.10 2.36 -14.47
N ILE A 173 -2.27 2.02 -15.74
CA ILE A 173 -1.18 1.58 -16.62
C ILE A 173 -0.38 2.78 -17.13
N ARG A 174 -1.09 3.84 -17.49
CA ARG A 174 -0.54 5.12 -17.95
C ARG A 174 -1.30 6.25 -17.25
N PRO A 175 -0.76 7.47 -17.24
CA PRO A 175 -1.45 8.59 -16.61
C PRO A 175 -2.88 8.79 -17.12
N ASP A 176 -3.17 8.49 -18.38
CA ASP A 176 -4.50 8.67 -18.98
C ASP A 176 -5.33 7.38 -19.09
N MET A 177 -4.88 6.27 -18.48
CA MET A 177 -5.41 4.95 -18.78
C MET A 177 -5.50 4.04 -17.57
N VAL A 178 -6.73 3.61 -17.28
CA VAL A 178 -7.02 2.51 -16.36
C VAL A 178 -7.50 1.31 -17.15
N ALA A 179 -6.88 0.15 -16.94
CA ALA A 179 -7.44 -1.12 -17.39
C ALA A 179 -8.09 -1.87 -16.24
N VAL A 180 -9.13 -2.61 -16.57
CA VAL A 180 -9.87 -3.40 -15.59
C VAL A 180 -9.97 -4.84 -16.06
N GLN A 181 -9.49 -5.78 -15.24
CA GLN A 181 -9.70 -7.20 -15.41
C GLN A 181 -10.78 -7.68 -14.44
N ARG A 182 -11.78 -8.39 -14.96
CA ARG A 182 -12.84 -9.03 -14.16
C ARG A 182 -12.87 -10.52 -14.45
N ALA A 183 -12.75 -11.35 -13.43
CA ALA A 183 -13.02 -12.77 -13.53
C ALA A 183 -14.37 -13.08 -12.89
N ALA A 184 -15.22 -13.82 -13.62
CA ALA A 184 -16.46 -14.37 -13.10
C ALA A 184 -16.77 -15.70 -13.80
N ASP A 185 -17.06 -16.74 -13.02
CA ASP A 185 -17.42 -18.07 -13.50
C ASP A 185 -16.38 -18.69 -14.45
N GLY A 186 -15.09 -18.40 -14.22
CA GLY A 186 -13.98 -18.94 -15.02
C GLY A 186 -13.70 -18.21 -16.34
N CYS A 187 -14.39 -17.11 -16.64
CA CYS A 187 -14.04 -16.22 -17.74
C CYS A 187 -13.39 -14.95 -17.18
N SER A 188 -12.27 -14.52 -17.77
CA SER A 188 -11.68 -13.20 -17.52
C SER A 188 -11.71 -12.34 -18.78
N TYR A 189 -11.84 -11.03 -18.62
CA TYR A 189 -11.79 -10.04 -19.70
C TYR A 189 -11.15 -8.76 -19.19
N SER A 190 -10.39 -8.10 -20.06
CA SER A 190 -9.72 -6.83 -19.81
C SER A 190 -10.28 -5.74 -20.73
N GLU A 191 -10.52 -4.56 -20.18
CA GLU A 191 -11.09 -3.42 -20.90
C GLU A 191 -10.25 -2.16 -20.66
N ASP A 192 -10.09 -1.34 -21.70
CA ASP A 192 -9.39 -0.06 -21.67
C ASP A 192 -10.40 1.08 -21.42
N THR A 193 -10.20 1.83 -20.35
CA THR A 193 -11.06 2.98 -20.00
C THR A 193 -10.50 4.33 -20.46
N GLY A 194 -9.33 4.37 -21.11
CA GLY A 194 -8.71 5.61 -21.61
C GLY A 194 -9.65 6.48 -22.47
N PRO A 195 -10.40 5.90 -23.44
CA PRO A 195 -11.37 6.67 -24.22
C PRO A 195 -12.50 7.32 -23.39
N LEU A 196 -12.75 6.82 -22.18
CA LEU A 196 -13.80 7.33 -21.28
C LEU A 196 -13.29 8.44 -20.36
N LEU A 197 -11.98 8.58 -20.21
CA LEU A 197 -11.31 9.54 -19.32
C LEU A 197 -10.86 10.82 -20.04
N ASP A 198 -11.12 10.94 -21.35
CA ASP A 198 -10.91 12.14 -22.18
C ASP A 198 -9.52 12.80 -22.01
N GLY A 199 -8.47 11.98 -21.87
CA GLY A 199 -7.08 12.45 -21.77
C GLY A 199 -6.71 13.08 -20.42
N VAL A 200 -7.55 12.94 -19.39
CA VAL A 200 -7.23 13.38 -18.03
C VAL A 200 -5.99 12.66 -17.50
N ILE A 201 -5.07 13.41 -16.89
CA ILE A 201 -3.86 12.86 -16.27
C ILE A 201 -4.20 12.40 -14.86
N LEU A 202 -4.30 11.09 -14.67
CA LEU A 202 -4.49 10.42 -13.39
C LEU A 202 -3.17 10.20 -12.65
N VAL A 203 -3.27 10.27 -11.32
CA VAL A 203 -2.15 10.15 -10.37
C VAL A 203 -2.32 9.02 -9.37
N ASP A 204 -3.56 8.61 -9.10
CA ASP A 204 -3.85 7.51 -8.20
C ASP A 204 -5.17 6.83 -8.53
N ILE A 205 -5.32 5.58 -8.09
CA ILE A 205 -6.58 4.84 -8.11
C ILE A 205 -6.81 4.14 -6.76
N ALA A 206 -8.07 4.00 -6.38
CA ALA A 206 -8.50 3.29 -5.17
C ALA A 206 -9.70 2.38 -5.46
N TYR A 207 -9.74 1.20 -4.84
CA TYR A 207 -10.86 0.28 -4.98
C TYR A 207 -11.87 0.46 -3.84
N GLY A 208 -13.13 0.70 -4.20
CA GLY A 208 -14.21 0.86 -3.24
C GLY A 208 -14.92 -0.45 -2.92
N ASP A 209 -15.33 -0.59 -1.66
CA ASP A 209 -16.17 -1.72 -1.18
C ASP A 209 -17.53 -1.83 -1.90
N ASN A 210 -17.95 -0.77 -2.57
CA ASN A 210 -19.13 -0.73 -3.41
C ASN A 210 -18.90 -1.27 -4.84
N GLY A 211 -17.73 -1.84 -5.13
CA GLY A 211 -17.37 -2.34 -6.45
C GLY A 211 -17.06 -1.25 -7.47
N LYS A 212 -16.73 -0.03 -7.01
CA LYS A 212 -16.32 1.07 -7.87
C LYS A 212 -14.82 1.28 -7.79
N VAL A 213 -14.24 1.81 -8.85
CA VAL A 213 -12.85 2.29 -8.84
C VAL A 213 -12.88 3.80 -8.89
N TYR A 214 -12.19 4.44 -7.96
CA TYR A 214 -12.05 5.88 -7.91
C TYR A 214 -10.70 6.24 -8.51
N CYS A 215 -10.69 7.11 -9.50
CA CYS A 215 -9.51 7.58 -10.22
C CYS A 215 -9.29 9.05 -9.86
N LEU A 216 -8.11 9.37 -9.36
CA LEU A 216 -7.71 10.72 -8.99
C LEU A 216 -6.93 11.35 -10.14
N ALA A 217 -7.40 12.50 -10.61
CA ALA A 217 -6.72 13.33 -11.57
C ALA A 217 -5.65 14.22 -10.90
N TRP A 218 -4.70 14.70 -11.70
CA TRP A 218 -3.60 15.56 -11.27
C TRP A 218 -4.10 16.88 -10.70
N ASP A 219 -5.20 17.43 -11.24
CA ASP A 219 -5.86 18.63 -10.71
C ASP A 219 -6.64 18.37 -9.41
N GLY A 220 -6.81 17.11 -9.02
CA GLY A 220 -7.55 16.69 -7.82
C GLY A 220 -9.01 16.29 -8.10
N GLU A 221 -9.48 16.33 -9.35
CA GLU A 221 -10.78 15.76 -9.69
C GLU A 221 -10.81 14.25 -9.47
N VAL A 222 -11.99 13.72 -9.13
CA VAL A 222 -12.19 12.29 -8.90
C VAL A 222 -13.21 11.76 -9.90
N HIS A 223 -12.75 10.86 -10.76
CA HIS A 223 -13.60 10.10 -11.68
C HIS A 223 -13.93 8.75 -11.06
N VAL A 224 -15.16 8.29 -11.24
CA VAL A 224 -15.64 7.03 -10.68
C VAL A 224 -15.98 6.09 -11.81
N LEU A 225 -15.25 4.98 -11.88
CA LEU A 225 -15.55 3.86 -12.77
C LEU A 225 -16.58 2.96 -12.09
N HIS A 226 -17.77 2.88 -12.67
CA HIS A 226 -18.83 2.01 -12.22
C HIS A 226 -18.68 0.62 -12.84
N LEU A 227 -18.12 -0.32 -12.08
CA LEU A 227 -17.97 -1.70 -12.51
C LEU A 227 -19.30 -2.44 -12.25
N THR A 228 -20.21 -2.42 -13.22
CA THR A 228 -21.47 -3.16 -13.12
C THR A 228 -21.18 -4.66 -12.98
N ARG A 229 -21.80 -5.32 -11.98
CA ARG A 229 -21.75 -6.78 -11.83
C ARG A 229 -22.57 -7.42 -12.95
N ARG A 230 -22.10 -8.57 -13.45
CA ARG A 230 -22.84 -9.37 -14.44
C ARG A 230 -24.26 -9.66 -13.94
N HIS A 231 -25.27 -9.30 -14.73
CA HIS A 231 -26.60 -9.90 -14.61
C HIS A 231 -26.67 -11.15 -15.50
N ARG A 232 -27.07 -12.29 -14.92
CA ARG A 232 -27.10 -13.65 -15.50
C ARG A 232 -27.86 -13.83 -16.84
N VAL A 233 -28.48 -12.80 -17.39
CA VAL A 233 -29.53 -12.94 -18.42
C VAL A 233 -29.01 -12.70 -19.85
N PHE A 234 -27.91 -11.98 -20.05
CA PHE A 234 -27.33 -11.79 -21.38
C PHE A 234 -25.80 -11.89 -21.35
N ARG A 235 -25.22 -12.56 -22.36
CA ARG A 235 -23.77 -12.69 -22.57
C ARG A 235 -23.06 -11.36 -22.94
N GLN A 236 -23.74 -10.22 -22.79
CA GLN A 236 -23.19 -8.89 -23.01
C GLN A 236 -23.09 -8.15 -21.67
N MET A 237 -21.91 -7.67 -21.33
CA MET A 237 -21.70 -6.82 -20.16
C MET A 237 -22.29 -5.43 -20.42
N PRO A 238 -22.92 -4.79 -19.41
CA PRO A 238 -23.21 -3.37 -19.50
C PRO A 238 -21.90 -2.60 -19.69
N PRO A 239 -21.89 -1.55 -20.52
CA PRO A 239 -20.71 -0.71 -20.68
C PRO A 239 -20.26 -0.15 -19.33
N MET A 240 -18.94 0.01 -19.14
CA MET A 240 -18.43 0.80 -18.02
C MET A 240 -18.92 2.24 -18.16
N GLU A 241 -19.40 2.79 -17.05
CA GLU A 241 -19.76 4.20 -16.97
C GLU A 241 -18.69 4.92 -16.16
N VAL A 242 -18.19 6.02 -16.72
CA VAL A 242 -17.30 6.96 -16.04
C VAL A 242 -18.07 8.22 -15.79
N GLY A 243 -18.14 8.63 -14.52
CA GLY A 243 -18.73 9.89 -14.12
C GLY A 243 -17.85 10.58 -13.09
N PRO A 244 -17.84 11.92 -13.03
CA PRO A 244 -17.19 12.61 -11.92
C PRO A 244 -17.93 12.27 -10.62
N LEU A 245 -17.21 12.32 -9.49
CA LEU A 245 -17.78 12.10 -8.16
C LEU A 245 -18.99 13.02 -7.90
N LEU A 246 -18.90 14.26 -8.38
CA LEU A 246 -20.02 15.20 -8.54
C LEU A 246 -19.80 15.95 -9.86
N LYS A 247 -20.84 16.12 -10.68
CA LYS A 247 -20.77 17.03 -11.85
C LYS A 247 -20.80 18.48 -11.37
N LEU A 248 -19.62 19.05 -11.13
CA LEU A 248 -19.51 20.48 -10.83
C LEU A 248 -19.86 21.30 -12.09
N PRO A 249 -20.57 22.43 -11.95
CA PRO A 249 -20.71 23.40 -13.03
C PRO A 249 -19.34 23.89 -13.48
N ILE A 250 -19.23 24.21 -14.77
CA ILE A 250 -18.01 24.79 -15.35
C ILE A 250 -17.63 26.06 -14.55
N GLY A 251 -16.42 26.07 -13.98
CA GLY A 251 -15.88 27.19 -13.21
C GLY A 251 -16.25 27.21 -11.72
N ALA A 252 -16.83 26.13 -11.18
CA ALA A 252 -17.00 25.99 -9.73
C ALA A 252 -15.71 25.47 -9.07
N ASP A 253 -15.27 26.14 -8.01
CA ASP A 253 -14.07 25.75 -7.28
C ASP A 253 -14.31 24.43 -6.52
N ALA A 254 -13.61 23.37 -6.95
CA ALA A 254 -13.64 22.08 -6.28
C ALA A 254 -13.02 22.15 -4.88
N PHE A 255 -12.00 23.00 -4.70
CA PHE A 255 -11.25 23.17 -3.47
C PHE A 255 -11.40 24.58 -2.86
N PRO A 256 -11.48 24.69 -1.54
CA PRO A 256 -11.62 25.98 -0.89
C PRO A 256 -10.26 26.70 -0.91
N PRO A 257 -10.21 28.03 -1.08
CA PRO A 257 -8.97 28.77 -0.93
C PRO A 257 -8.32 28.52 0.44
N PRO A 258 -6.99 28.34 0.53
CA PRO A 258 -5.97 28.42 -0.53
C PRO A 258 -5.64 27.08 -1.22
N TYR A 259 -6.47 26.05 -1.06
CA TYR A 259 -6.19 24.68 -1.51
C TYR A 259 -6.35 24.50 -3.02
N ASP A 260 -7.08 25.39 -3.68
CA ASP A 260 -7.08 25.57 -5.12
C ASP A 260 -5.65 25.77 -5.64
N VAL A 261 -4.90 26.72 -5.06
CA VAL A 261 -3.51 27.00 -5.44
C VAL A 261 -2.56 25.92 -4.95
N ILE A 262 -2.69 25.45 -3.70
CA ILE A 262 -1.78 24.43 -3.13
C ILE A 262 -1.79 23.16 -3.99
N SER A 263 -2.94 22.80 -4.58
CA SER A 263 -3.09 21.60 -5.40
C SER A 263 -2.10 21.53 -6.57
N GLU A 264 -1.68 22.66 -7.13
CA GLU A 264 -0.75 22.77 -8.26
C GLU A 264 0.70 22.51 -7.85
N TYR A 265 1.02 22.69 -6.57
CA TYR A 265 2.37 22.59 -6.02
C TYR A 265 2.59 21.31 -5.20
N THR A 266 1.65 20.38 -5.22
CA THR A 266 1.78 19.06 -4.58
C THR A 266 2.15 18.01 -5.62
N ASP A 267 3.24 17.28 -5.37
CA ASP A 267 3.79 16.30 -6.32
C ASP A 267 3.08 14.94 -6.23
N GLY A 268 2.63 14.57 -5.03
CA GLY A 268 1.97 13.29 -4.77
C GLY A 268 0.56 13.50 -4.26
N LYS A 269 -0.42 12.84 -4.88
CA LYS A 269 -1.80 12.82 -4.40
C LYS A 269 -2.29 11.38 -4.29
N ASN A 270 -3.02 11.07 -3.23
CA ASN A 270 -3.62 9.75 -3.03
C ASN A 270 -5.07 9.81 -2.61
N LEU A 271 -5.84 8.81 -3.02
CA LEU A 271 -7.20 8.59 -2.55
C LEU A 271 -7.23 7.64 -1.37
N VAL A 272 -8.10 7.96 -0.42
CA VAL A 272 -8.33 7.15 0.78
C VAL A 272 -9.82 7.00 1.00
N LEU A 273 -10.26 5.75 1.14
CA LEU A 273 -11.60 5.42 1.61
C LEU A 273 -11.52 5.02 3.09
N CYS A 274 -12.03 5.88 3.96
CA CYS A 274 -11.98 5.69 5.41
C CYS A 274 -13.38 5.77 6.00
N GLU A 275 -13.89 4.62 6.45
CA GLU A 275 -15.22 4.45 7.07
C GLU A 275 -16.37 5.10 6.29
N GLY A 276 -16.38 4.91 4.97
CA GLY A 276 -17.39 5.49 4.08
C GLY A 276 -17.18 6.97 3.74
N GLY A 277 -16.16 7.61 4.30
CA GLY A 277 -15.67 8.92 3.84
C GLY A 277 -14.60 8.76 2.75
N LEU A 278 -14.58 9.69 1.81
CA LEU A 278 -13.53 9.81 0.81
C LEU A 278 -12.60 10.95 1.20
N TYR A 279 -11.30 10.71 1.12
CA TYR A 279 -10.27 11.69 1.45
C TYR A 279 -9.22 11.75 0.35
N GLN A 280 -8.63 12.93 0.18
CA GLN A 280 -7.42 13.12 -0.59
C GLN A 280 -6.27 13.44 0.36
N VAL A 281 -5.11 12.81 0.12
CA VAL A 281 -3.85 13.13 0.80
C VAL A 281 -2.91 13.70 -0.24
N TRP A 282 -2.56 14.96 -0.11
CA TRP A 282 -1.60 15.64 -0.97
C TRP A 282 -0.29 15.84 -0.25
N ARG A 283 0.81 15.73 -0.99
CA ARG A 283 2.16 15.73 -0.46
C ARG A 283 3.07 16.52 -1.38
N ARG A 284 3.92 17.35 -0.79
CA ARG A 284 5.06 17.96 -1.47
C ARG A 284 6.29 17.11 -1.19
N SER A 285 6.76 16.40 -2.19
CA SER A 285 7.80 15.37 -2.03
C SER A 285 9.13 15.96 -1.59
N SER A 286 9.93 15.17 -0.87
CA SER A 286 11.31 15.55 -0.59
C SER A 286 12.11 15.75 -1.88
N GLY A 287 12.95 16.78 -1.91
CA GLY A 287 13.70 17.24 -3.08
C GLY A 287 12.95 18.20 -4.01
N SER A 288 11.66 18.49 -3.77
CA SER A 288 10.91 19.48 -4.57
C SER A 288 11.18 20.95 -4.18
N GLY A 289 11.90 21.19 -3.06
CA GLY A 289 12.16 22.53 -2.53
C GLY A 289 10.90 23.19 -1.96
N SER A 290 11.04 24.28 -1.22
CA SER A 290 9.89 25.06 -0.71
C SER A 290 9.53 26.18 -1.68
N VAL A 291 8.23 26.51 -1.80
CA VAL A 291 7.73 27.56 -2.68
C VAL A 291 6.90 28.58 -1.91
N THR A 292 6.96 29.84 -2.34
CA THR A 292 6.11 30.92 -1.85
C THR A 292 5.34 31.49 -3.03
N VAL A 293 4.02 31.55 -2.91
CA VAL A 293 3.11 31.97 -3.98
C VAL A 293 2.18 33.06 -3.49
N ASP A 294 1.66 33.88 -4.40
CA ASP A 294 0.63 34.86 -4.07
C ASP A 294 -0.62 34.17 -3.52
N ALA A 295 -1.15 34.68 -2.42
CA ALA A 295 -2.41 34.19 -1.89
C ALA A 295 -3.58 34.68 -2.77
N PRO A 296 -4.67 33.89 -2.91
CA PRO A 296 -5.87 34.34 -3.58
C PRO A 296 -6.39 35.67 -3.03
N PRO A 297 -6.91 36.57 -3.89
CA PRO A 297 -7.51 37.83 -3.45
C PRO A 297 -8.63 37.58 -2.43
N GLY A 298 -8.58 38.27 -1.27
CA GLY A 298 -9.62 38.17 -0.23
C GLY A 298 -9.22 37.35 1.01
N GLY A 299 -8.04 36.74 1.02
CA GLY A 299 -7.44 36.14 2.23
C GLY A 299 -6.74 37.17 3.13
N ALA A 300 -6.52 36.81 4.41
CA ALA A 300 -5.79 37.65 5.36
C ALA A 300 -4.26 37.65 5.12
N ALA A 301 -3.73 36.61 4.49
CA ALA A 301 -2.33 36.49 4.13
C ALA A 301 -2.10 36.96 2.69
N ARG A 302 -0.98 37.62 2.45
CA ARG A 302 -0.55 38.05 1.10
C ARG A 302 0.12 36.92 0.31
N TRP A 303 0.73 35.97 1.02
CA TRP A 303 1.52 34.89 0.44
C TRP A 303 1.14 33.57 1.11
N ILE A 304 1.23 32.47 0.36
CA ILE A 304 1.13 31.11 0.87
C ILE A 304 2.53 30.48 0.78
N HIS A 305 3.00 29.92 1.88
CA HIS A 305 4.24 29.15 1.92
C HIS A 305 3.89 27.66 1.91
N ILE A 306 4.45 26.93 0.94
CA ILE A 306 4.30 25.48 0.81
C ILE A 306 5.69 24.89 0.96
N PHE A 307 5.93 24.23 2.08
CA PHE A 307 7.23 23.69 2.43
C PHE A 307 7.43 22.29 1.87
N GLU A 308 8.68 21.98 1.59
CA GLU A 308 9.08 20.61 1.30
C GLU A 308 8.69 19.68 2.46
N GLY A 309 8.05 18.55 2.14
CA GLY A 309 7.54 17.61 3.14
C GLY A 309 6.16 17.95 3.70
N ASP A 310 5.52 19.04 3.24
CA ASP A 310 4.15 19.37 3.65
C ASP A 310 3.16 18.30 3.19
N VAL A 311 2.22 17.98 4.08
CA VAL A 311 1.12 17.05 3.83
C VAL A 311 -0.21 17.76 4.10
N PHE A 312 -1.12 17.64 3.15
CA PHE A 312 -2.48 18.19 3.23
C PHE A 312 -3.48 17.05 3.14
N VAL A 313 -4.47 17.06 4.03
CA VAL A 313 -5.54 16.06 4.04
C VAL A 313 -6.86 16.78 3.83
N LEU A 314 -7.60 16.35 2.82
CA LEU A 314 -8.90 16.91 2.44
C LEU A 314 -9.96 15.81 2.57
N ARG A 315 -11.10 16.14 3.14
CA ARG A 315 -12.27 15.28 3.25
C ARG A 315 -13.30 15.71 2.22
N TYR A 316 -13.88 14.73 1.53
CA TYR A 316 -15.02 14.97 0.68
C TYR A 316 -16.28 15.16 1.53
N ASP A 317 -16.97 16.28 1.32
CA ASP A 317 -18.22 16.64 1.96
C ASP A 317 -19.21 17.22 0.92
N PRO A 318 -20.07 16.38 0.31
CA PRO A 318 -21.04 16.84 -0.68
C PRO A 318 -22.10 17.76 -0.05
N GLY A 319 -22.28 17.73 1.27
CA GLY A 319 -23.24 18.58 1.98
C GLY A 319 -22.83 20.05 2.02
N ASN A 320 -21.57 20.36 1.71
CA ASN A 320 -21.06 21.73 1.66
C ASN A 320 -21.40 22.47 0.35
N TRP A 321 -22.06 21.79 -0.60
CA TRP A 321 -22.57 22.39 -1.83
C TRP A 321 -23.63 23.47 -1.53
N PRO A 322 -23.62 24.66 -2.19
CA PRO A 322 -22.86 25.06 -3.38
C PRO A 322 -21.46 25.61 -3.15
N GLY A 323 -20.93 25.52 -1.93
CA GLY A 323 -19.51 25.75 -1.67
C GLY A 323 -18.65 24.59 -2.18
N SER A 324 -17.37 24.61 -1.79
CA SER A 324 -16.42 23.57 -2.16
C SER A 324 -16.78 22.21 -1.55
N CYS A 325 -16.88 21.17 -2.37
CA CYS A 325 -17.20 19.81 -1.91
C CYS A 325 -16.02 19.13 -1.21
N TRP A 326 -14.84 19.74 -1.21
CA TRP A 326 -13.71 19.33 -0.40
C TRP A 326 -13.53 20.29 0.77
N VAL A 327 -13.29 19.73 1.95
CA VAL A 327 -13.00 20.50 3.16
C VAL A 327 -11.68 20.03 3.75
N VAL A 328 -10.95 20.95 4.38
CA VAL A 328 -9.71 20.61 5.07
C VAL A 328 -10.05 19.65 6.21
N ALA A 329 -9.31 18.55 6.31
CA ALA A 329 -9.53 17.58 7.36
C ALA A 329 -9.13 18.17 8.72
N ASP A 330 -10.05 18.12 9.67
CA ASP A 330 -9.80 18.50 11.05
C ASP A 330 -8.98 17.42 11.80
N ALA A 331 -8.48 17.78 12.98
CA ALA A 331 -7.64 16.93 13.83
C ALA A 331 -8.22 15.53 14.14
N LYS A 332 -9.53 15.35 14.00
CA LYS A 332 -10.25 14.10 14.29
C LYS A 332 -10.98 13.52 13.07
N ASP A 333 -10.76 14.07 11.88
CA ASP A 333 -11.54 13.71 10.70
C ASP A 333 -11.24 12.31 10.18
N LEU A 334 -10.04 11.80 10.46
CA LEU A 334 -9.73 10.39 10.22
C LEU A 334 -10.40 9.47 11.26
N ARG A 335 -11.25 9.97 12.16
CA ARG A 335 -12.08 9.19 13.11
C ARG A 335 -11.26 8.23 13.98
N GLY A 336 -10.06 8.65 14.39
CA GLY A 336 -9.14 7.83 15.16
C GLY A 336 -8.41 6.74 14.35
N ASN A 337 -8.56 6.72 13.03
CA ASN A 337 -7.87 5.76 12.17
C ASN A 337 -6.45 6.24 11.82
N ALA A 338 -5.57 5.27 11.62
CA ALA A 338 -4.32 5.42 10.88
C ALA A 338 -4.55 4.99 9.43
N VAL A 339 -4.08 5.80 8.48
CA VAL A 339 -4.23 5.52 7.05
C VAL A 339 -2.86 5.27 6.45
N PHE A 340 -2.74 4.26 5.59
CA PHE A 340 -1.50 3.90 4.90
C PHE A 340 -1.66 4.08 3.40
N VAL A 341 -0.90 5.02 2.83
CA VAL A 341 -0.96 5.39 1.41
C VAL A 341 0.36 5.10 0.69
N GLY A 342 0.27 4.85 -0.61
CA GLY A 342 1.40 4.47 -1.46
C GLY A 342 0.91 3.66 -2.67
N MET A 343 1.72 2.68 -3.10
CA MET A 343 1.36 1.74 -4.17
C MET A 343 0.28 0.74 -3.77
N ASN A 344 -0.07 0.63 -2.49
CA ASN A 344 -1.19 -0.20 -2.02
C ASN A 344 -2.52 0.50 -2.29
N ASP A 345 -3.59 -0.30 -2.33
CA ASP A 345 -4.91 0.25 -2.05
C ASP A 345 -4.92 0.81 -0.62
N ALA A 346 -5.38 2.05 -0.45
CA ALA A 346 -5.19 2.77 0.81
C ALA A 346 -5.82 1.99 1.96
N ALA A 347 -5.01 1.68 2.96
CA ALA A 347 -5.45 0.84 4.07
C ALA A 347 -5.76 1.67 5.30
N VAL A 348 -6.82 1.29 6.01
CA VAL A 348 -7.32 1.97 7.20
C VAL A 348 -7.22 1.03 8.37
N VAL A 349 -6.48 1.45 9.40
CA VAL A 349 -6.13 0.61 10.55
C VAL A 349 -6.45 1.34 11.84
N ARG A 350 -6.96 0.58 12.80
CA ARG A 350 -7.08 0.98 14.21
C ARG A 350 -6.42 -0.07 15.09
N GLY A 351 -5.80 0.38 16.16
CA GLY A 351 -5.27 -0.52 17.18
C GLY A 351 -3.98 -0.03 17.81
N GLU A 352 -3.42 -0.87 18.67
CA GLU A 352 -2.19 -0.56 19.38
C GLU A 352 -0.99 -0.42 18.44
N GLY A 353 -0.23 0.65 18.67
CA GLY A 353 1.05 0.93 18.00
C GLY A 353 0.94 1.74 16.70
N VAL A 354 -0.26 1.97 16.15
CA VAL A 354 -0.46 3.00 15.13
C VAL A 354 -0.94 4.29 15.78
N SER A 355 -0.48 5.42 15.28
CA SER A 355 -0.92 6.74 15.75
C SER A 355 -2.30 7.04 15.17
N ALA A 356 -3.26 7.30 16.05
CA ALA A 356 -4.60 7.71 15.64
C ALA A 356 -4.54 9.03 14.85
N ASN A 357 -5.47 9.20 13.91
CA ASN A 357 -5.55 10.37 13.03
C ASN A 357 -4.23 10.71 12.34
N SER A 358 -3.57 9.68 11.79
CA SER A 358 -2.27 9.82 11.16
C SER A 358 -2.24 9.16 9.79
N VAL A 359 -1.41 9.71 8.90
CA VAL A 359 -1.18 9.23 7.55
C VAL A 359 0.24 8.71 7.44
N TYR A 360 0.38 7.43 7.15
CA TYR A 360 1.62 6.74 6.89
C TYR A 360 1.83 6.66 5.39
N HIS A 361 2.99 7.11 4.93
CA HIS A 361 3.32 7.12 3.51
C HIS A 361 4.80 6.82 3.30
N TRP A 362 5.14 6.45 2.07
CA TRP A 362 6.52 6.39 1.62
C TRP A 362 6.87 7.72 0.97
N ASP A 363 7.90 8.36 1.50
CA ASP A 363 8.57 9.50 0.92
C ASP A 363 9.77 8.98 0.12
N GLY A 364 9.94 9.48 -1.09
CA GLY A 364 10.95 8.99 -2.02
C GLY A 364 11.47 10.14 -2.87
N PRO A 365 12.72 10.04 -3.35
CA PRO A 365 13.32 11.11 -4.15
C PRO A 365 12.54 11.33 -5.44
N ARG A 366 12.43 12.61 -5.82
CA ARG A 366 11.84 13.01 -7.10
C ARG A 366 12.56 12.33 -8.26
N GLY A 367 11.83 11.55 -9.05
CA GLY A 367 12.37 10.79 -10.19
C GLY A 367 12.38 9.27 -10.02
N GLY A 368 12.01 8.74 -8.84
CA GLY A 368 11.76 7.31 -8.62
C GLY A 368 13.02 6.46 -8.39
N ASP A 369 14.22 7.01 -8.62
CA ASP A 369 15.50 6.36 -8.32
C ASP A 369 16.02 6.81 -6.95
N GLY A 370 15.96 5.90 -5.97
CA GLY A 370 16.61 6.04 -4.67
C GLY A 370 15.81 5.43 -3.52
N ASP A 371 16.33 5.62 -2.30
CA ASP A 371 15.81 4.97 -1.09
C ASP A 371 14.51 5.64 -0.63
N TYR A 372 13.44 4.87 -0.56
CA TYR A 372 12.19 5.34 0.05
C TYR A 372 12.28 5.25 1.58
N GLU A 373 11.86 6.31 2.25
CA GLU A 373 11.72 6.39 3.71
C GLU A 373 10.23 6.40 4.06
N ALA A 374 9.84 5.60 5.06
CA ALA A 374 8.48 5.71 5.57
C ALA A 374 8.35 6.89 6.53
N VAL A 375 7.23 7.61 6.43
CA VAL A 375 6.94 8.83 7.18
C VAL A 375 5.53 8.72 7.73
N VAL A 376 5.35 9.18 8.97
CA VAL A 376 4.03 9.37 9.59
C VAL A 376 3.74 10.85 9.74
N TYR A 377 2.62 11.28 9.19
CA TYR A 377 2.06 12.61 9.37
C TYR A 377 0.89 12.54 10.33
N ASN A 378 0.91 13.31 11.42
CA ASN A 378 -0.22 13.40 12.34
C ASN A 378 -1.11 14.59 11.96
N VAL A 379 -2.38 14.33 11.63
CA VAL A 379 -3.33 15.37 11.19
C VAL A 379 -3.63 16.38 12.29
N ALA A 380 -3.64 15.94 13.56
CA ALA A 380 -3.92 16.82 14.69
C ALA A 380 -2.77 17.78 15.00
N THR A 381 -1.53 17.31 14.95
CA THR A 381 -0.35 18.14 15.24
C THR A 381 0.24 18.80 14.00
N ARG A 382 -0.21 18.41 12.80
CA ARG A 382 0.32 18.83 11.50
C ARG A 382 1.84 18.63 11.39
N ALA A 383 2.33 17.52 11.93
CA ALA A 383 3.75 17.22 11.99
C ALA A 383 4.04 15.89 11.30
N SER A 384 5.09 15.88 10.48
CA SER A 384 5.65 14.68 9.84
C SER A 384 6.88 14.19 10.63
N VAL A 385 6.99 12.88 10.82
CA VAL A 385 8.13 12.23 11.47
C VAL A 385 8.50 10.98 10.70
N ARG A 386 9.80 10.70 10.54
CA ARG A 386 10.29 9.45 9.95
C ARG A 386 9.83 8.25 10.77
N TRP A 387 9.43 7.18 10.09
CA TRP A 387 8.87 5.98 10.70
C TRP A 387 9.35 4.71 9.99
N PRO A 388 9.99 3.77 10.70
CA PRO A 388 10.65 3.92 11.99
C PRO A 388 11.87 4.85 11.88
N VAL A 389 12.47 5.20 13.03
CA VAL A 389 13.64 6.11 13.11
C VAL A 389 14.86 5.54 12.36
N VAL A 390 14.92 4.22 12.15
CA VAL A 390 16.00 3.52 11.46
C VAL A 390 15.61 3.27 10.00
N SER A 391 16.47 3.68 9.05
CA SER A 391 16.23 3.50 7.63
C SER A 391 15.99 2.03 7.27
N THR A 392 15.07 1.81 6.34
CA THR A 392 14.78 0.53 5.68
C THR A 392 15.96 0.01 4.87
N GLY A 393 16.87 0.89 4.45
CA GLY A 393 17.94 0.62 3.48
C GLY A 393 17.38 0.32 2.08
N GLY A 394 17.84 1.03 1.04
CA GLY A 394 17.83 0.49 -0.32
C GLY A 394 16.49 0.08 -0.92
N VAL A 395 15.35 0.66 -0.51
CA VAL A 395 14.03 0.18 -0.98
C VAL A 395 13.65 0.90 -2.25
N SER A 396 13.44 0.19 -3.36
CA SER A 396 13.10 0.79 -4.65
C SER A 396 11.61 0.78 -4.99
N CYS A 397 10.80 -0.10 -4.37
CA CYS A 397 9.35 -0.22 -4.63
C CYS A 397 8.58 -0.63 -3.37
N PRO A 398 8.49 0.21 -2.33
CA PRO A 398 7.82 -0.16 -1.10
C PRO A 398 6.29 -0.17 -1.26
N VAL A 399 5.63 -1.12 -0.61
CA VAL A 399 4.17 -1.11 -0.47
C VAL A 399 3.76 -1.56 0.94
N TRP A 400 2.66 -1.01 1.46
CA TRP A 400 2.08 -1.43 2.73
C TRP A 400 1.27 -2.72 2.57
N TYR A 401 1.58 -3.73 3.35
CA TYR A 401 0.91 -5.02 3.38
C TYR A 401 0.30 -5.30 4.76
N PHE A 402 -0.87 -5.94 4.79
CA PHE A 402 -1.59 -6.22 6.03
C PHE A 402 -1.93 -7.70 6.11
N LEU A 403 -1.72 -8.29 7.28
CA LEU A 403 -2.13 -9.66 7.55
C LEU A 403 -3.65 -9.73 7.75
N PRO A 404 -4.31 -10.78 7.23
CA PRO A 404 -5.74 -10.96 7.42
C PRO A 404 -6.08 -11.13 8.91
N ALA A 405 -7.19 -10.53 9.34
CA ALA A 405 -7.65 -10.64 10.72
C ALA A 405 -8.02 -12.10 11.07
N ALA A 406 -7.51 -12.63 12.20
CA ALA A 406 -7.92 -13.95 12.68
C ALA A 406 -9.39 -13.89 13.08
N GLY A 407 -10.23 -14.53 12.27
CA GLY A 407 -11.68 -14.52 12.45
C GLY A 407 -12.44 -14.86 11.17
N GLY A 408 -11.81 -14.64 10.00
CA GLY A 408 -12.29 -15.21 8.74
C GLY A 408 -11.92 -16.67 8.65
N SER A 409 -12.70 -17.56 9.28
CA SER A 409 -12.66 -18.98 8.91
C SER A 409 -12.95 -19.04 7.40
N GLN A 410 -11.95 -19.36 6.58
CA GLN A 410 -12.20 -19.96 5.27
C GLN A 410 -13.03 -21.21 5.57
N ARG A 411 -14.34 -21.12 5.42
CA ARG A 411 -15.18 -22.29 5.29
C ARG A 411 -14.79 -22.92 3.96
N VAL A 412 -13.88 -23.88 4.03
CA VAL A 412 -13.63 -24.83 2.96
C VAL A 412 -14.98 -25.49 2.66
N GLY A 413 -15.48 -25.26 1.45
CA GLY A 413 -16.63 -25.92 0.86
C GLY A 413 -16.26 -26.33 -0.55
#